data_AF-A0A6J4XEA6-F1
#
_entry.id   AF-A0A6J4XEA6-F1
#
_cell.length_a   1.000
_cell.length_b   1.000
_cell.length_c   1.000
_cell.angle_alpha   90.00
_cell.angle_beta   90.00
_cell.angle_gamma   90.00
#
_symmetry.space_group_name_H-M   'P 1'
#
loop_
_entity.id
_entity.type
_entity.pdbx_description
1 polymer ?
#
loop_
_entity_poly.entity_id
_entity_poly.type
_entity_poly.pdbx_seq_one_letter_code
_entity_poly.pdbx_strand_id
1 'polypeptide(L)'
;MNIMILKDIPPWEWPRNADKMILDVLHDDSADGSERHLAVELAGDSTVICDELADALLSALGNELEPDDLRGQAAIALGPALEYAFIDDFEDPDEVPITEQMFHRIQETLYRLYLDETAPKIVRRRILEASVRAPQDWHQNAVQDAYTRDDEAWKLTAVFCMQFIRGFDEQILESLSSEDPAILYEAVCGAGNWEIKAAWPHIAAFVTDSETEKDLLLAAIESAALIRPHEASEILGPLLDSDDEDISDAVYEALAMTGAFWDEDDDEEPPTFH
;
A
#
# COMPACT_ATOMS: atom_id res chain seq x y z
N MET A 1 -2.16 25.95 15.09
CA MET A 1 -1.17 26.12 14.00
C MET A 1 -1.75 25.44 12.78
N ASN A 2 -1.54 25.94 11.56
CA ASN A 2 -2.24 25.43 10.38
C ASN A 2 -1.67 24.05 9.97
N ILE A 3 -2.51 23.02 9.93
CA ILE A 3 -2.13 21.65 9.55
C ILE A 3 -1.69 21.55 8.08
N MET A 4 -2.17 22.47 7.23
CA MET A 4 -1.81 22.52 5.80
C MET A 4 -0.31 22.64 5.55
N ILE A 5 0.46 23.17 6.51
CA ILE A 5 1.92 23.26 6.39
C ILE A 5 2.55 21.87 6.26
N LEU A 6 1.98 20.84 6.90
CA LEU A 6 2.53 19.48 6.88
C LEU A 6 2.40 18.82 5.51
N LYS A 7 1.44 19.26 4.69
CA LYS A 7 1.24 18.72 3.34
C LYS A 7 2.37 19.09 2.38
N ASP A 8 3.01 20.24 2.61
CA ASP A 8 3.98 20.82 1.68
C ASP A 8 5.44 20.44 2.02
N ILE A 9 5.66 19.67 3.07
CA ILE A 9 6.98 19.19 3.50
C ILE A 9 6.95 17.68 3.70
N PRO A 10 8.05 16.98 3.40
CA PRO A 10 8.09 15.54 3.58
C PRO A 10 7.98 15.16 5.07
N PRO A 11 7.43 13.97 5.40
CA PRO A 11 7.17 13.57 6.79
C PRO A 11 8.39 13.60 7.71
N TRP A 12 9.58 13.23 7.21
CA TRP A 12 10.83 13.27 7.98
C TRP A 12 11.32 14.69 8.32
N GLU A 13 10.74 15.73 7.71
CA GLU A 13 11.01 17.14 8.02
C GLU A 13 9.92 17.78 8.90
N TRP A 14 8.90 17.02 9.30
CA TRP A 14 7.82 17.54 10.13
C TRP A 14 8.30 18.07 11.48
N PRO A 15 7.64 19.11 12.03
CA PRO A 15 7.99 19.63 13.34
C PRO A 15 7.75 18.56 14.41
N ARG A 16 8.55 18.58 15.48
CA ARG A 16 8.48 17.61 16.60
C ARG A 16 7.12 17.49 17.30
N ASN A 17 6.18 18.39 17.03
CA ASN A 17 4.85 18.41 17.62
C ASN A 17 3.76 18.18 16.56
N ALA A 18 4.10 17.61 15.39
CA ALA A 18 3.18 17.33 14.30
C ALA A 18 2.07 16.36 14.73
N ASP A 19 2.42 15.29 15.45
CA ASP A 19 1.52 14.37 16.15
C ASP A 19 0.38 15.10 16.88
N LYS A 20 0.75 16.08 17.72
CA LYS A 20 -0.19 16.86 18.50
C LYS A 20 -1.04 17.79 17.63
N MET A 21 -0.45 18.37 16.58
CA MET A 21 -1.21 19.22 15.65
C MET A 21 -2.28 18.43 14.92
N ILE A 22 -1.95 17.23 14.45
CA ILE A 22 -2.86 16.32 13.77
C ILE A 22 -3.97 15.91 14.75
N LEU A 23 -3.60 15.48 15.96
CA LEU A 23 -4.54 15.07 17.00
C LEU A 23 -5.50 16.20 17.42
N ASP A 24 -4.99 17.43 17.54
CA ASP A 24 -5.81 18.61 17.87
C ASP A 24 -6.89 18.86 16.80
N VAL A 25 -6.59 18.63 15.51
CA VAL A 25 -7.58 18.77 14.41
C VAL A 25 -8.56 17.59 14.37
N LEU A 26 -8.10 16.36 14.61
CA LEU A 26 -8.98 15.18 14.64
C LEU A 26 -10.06 15.28 15.72
N HIS A 27 -9.72 15.86 16.87
CA HIS A 27 -10.64 16.08 17.99
C HIS A 27 -11.50 17.35 17.88
N ASP A 28 -11.25 18.21 16.89
CA ASP A 28 -12.03 19.43 16.70
C ASP A 28 -13.20 19.19 15.76
N ASP A 29 -14.36 18.86 16.33
CA ASP A 29 -15.63 18.70 15.59
C ASP A 29 -16.05 19.98 14.82
N SER A 30 -15.44 21.14 15.15
CA SER A 30 -15.70 22.42 14.48
C SER A 30 -14.70 22.77 13.39
N ALA A 31 -13.64 21.97 13.22
CA ALA A 31 -12.66 22.15 12.17
C ALA A 31 -13.29 21.97 10.78
N ASP A 32 -12.69 22.60 9.77
CA ASP A 32 -13.17 22.47 8.40
C ASP A 32 -13.07 21.01 7.93
N GLY A 33 -14.06 20.57 7.14
CA GLY A 33 -14.10 19.19 6.65
C GLY A 33 -12.84 18.80 5.87
N SER A 34 -12.24 19.72 5.11
CA SER A 34 -11.01 19.45 4.37
C SER A 34 -9.78 19.35 5.29
N GLU A 35 -9.73 20.14 6.37
CA GLU A 35 -8.68 20.06 7.39
C GLU A 35 -8.76 18.73 8.15
N ARG A 36 -9.98 18.27 8.47
CA ARG A 36 -10.18 16.97 9.14
C ARG A 36 -9.81 15.80 8.24
N HIS A 37 -10.15 15.84 6.94
CA HIS A 37 -9.71 14.80 6.00
C HIS A 37 -8.19 14.74 5.89
N LEU A 38 -7.53 15.91 5.79
CA LEU A 38 -6.07 15.96 5.78
C LEU A 38 -5.48 15.43 7.09
N ALA A 39 -6.07 15.76 8.24
CA ALA A 39 -5.61 15.23 9.52
C ALA A 39 -5.71 13.69 9.59
N VAL A 40 -6.80 13.11 9.08
CA VAL A 40 -6.96 11.65 9.01
C VAL A 40 -5.90 11.02 8.11
N GLU A 41 -5.61 11.62 6.95
CA GLU A 41 -4.57 11.16 6.03
C GLU A 41 -3.17 11.19 6.69
N LEU A 42 -2.79 12.34 7.25
CA LEU A 42 -1.47 12.53 7.86
C LEU A 42 -1.26 11.70 9.13
N ALA A 43 -2.34 11.38 9.85
CA ALA A 43 -2.26 10.59 11.09
C ALA A 43 -1.75 9.17 10.86
N GLY A 44 -1.92 8.62 9.65
CA GLY A 44 -1.48 7.26 9.30
C GLY A 44 0.00 7.15 8.92
N ASP A 45 0.72 8.27 8.85
CA ASP A 45 2.12 8.28 8.45
C ASP A 45 3.02 7.65 9.53
N SER A 46 3.96 6.79 9.12
CA SER A 46 4.83 6.04 10.02
C SER A 46 5.74 6.91 10.88
N THR A 47 5.96 8.17 10.49
CA THR A 47 6.78 9.12 11.27
C THR A 47 6.07 9.66 12.51
N VAL A 48 4.74 9.58 12.56
CA VAL A 48 3.94 10.17 13.66
C VAL A 48 2.94 9.21 14.28
N ILE A 49 2.45 8.20 13.55
CA ILE A 49 1.42 7.30 14.05
C ILE A 49 1.86 6.66 15.37
N CYS A 50 0.96 6.72 16.34
CA CYS A 50 1.12 6.20 17.69
C CYS A 50 -0.23 5.72 18.22
N ASP A 51 -0.27 5.13 19.41
CA ASP A 51 -1.50 4.64 20.03
C ASP A 51 -2.59 5.74 20.14
N GLU A 52 -2.21 6.97 20.49
CA GLU A 52 -3.17 8.08 20.60
C GLU A 52 -3.79 8.47 19.25
N LEU A 53 -2.99 8.52 18.18
CA LEU A 53 -3.50 8.81 16.83
C LEU A 53 -4.32 7.64 16.29
N ALA A 54 -3.89 6.40 16.53
CA ALA A 54 -4.66 5.21 16.19
C ALA A 54 -6.02 5.17 16.90
N ASP A 55 -6.08 5.56 18.18
CA ASP A 55 -7.32 5.68 18.93
C ASP A 55 -8.26 6.76 18.35
N ALA A 56 -7.70 7.90 17.94
CA ALA A 56 -8.45 8.96 17.27
C ALA A 56 -9.01 8.52 15.91
N LEU A 57 -8.22 7.77 15.12
CA LEU A 57 -8.65 7.19 13.85
C LEU A 57 -9.76 6.15 14.05
N LEU A 58 -9.64 5.26 15.05
CA LEU A 58 -10.70 4.32 15.40
C LEU A 58 -11.99 5.03 15.85
N SER A 59 -11.85 6.14 16.58
CA SER A 59 -12.97 6.97 17.01
C SER A 59 -13.68 7.62 15.82
N ALA A 60 -12.93 8.18 14.88
CA ALA A 60 -13.47 8.76 13.64
C ALA A 60 -14.18 7.70 12.79
N LEU A 61 -13.55 6.54 12.58
CA LEU A 61 -14.13 5.41 11.84
C LEU A 61 -15.46 4.92 12.46
N GLY A 62 -15.49 4.80 13.79
CA GLY A 62 -16.63 4.29 14.56
C GLY A 62 -17.77 5.30 14.76
N ASN A 63 -17.57 6.58 14.45
CA ASN A 63 -18.58 7.62 14.66
C ASN A 63 -19.54 7.71 13.47
N GLU A 64 -20.78 7.24 13.64
CA GLU A 64 -21.83 7.28 12.59
C GLU A 64 -22.27 8.70 12.20
N LEU A 65 -21.91 9.72 12.98
CA LEU A 65 -22.18 11.12 12.63
C LEU A 65 -21.12 11.69 11.67
N GLU A 66 -19.99 11.02 11.51
CA GLU A 66 -18.96 11.43 10.57
C GLU A 66 -19.34 11.09 9.13
N PRO A 67 -18.89 11.91 8.15
CA PRO A 67 -19.01 11.59 6.74
C PRO A 67 -18.39 10.22 6.39
N ASP A 68 -19.07 9.45 5.54
CA ASP A 68 -18.67 8.09 5.18
C ASP A 68 -17.28 8.02 4.52
N ASP A 69 -16.89 9.07 3.79
CA ASP A 69 -15.56 9.22 3.18
C ASP A 69 -14.48 9.45 4.24
N LEU A 70 -14.71 10.33 5.23
CA LEU A 70 -13.80 10.54 6.35
C LEU A 70 -13.62 9.25 7.16
N ARG A 71 -14.72 8.54 7.44
CA ARG A 71 -14.69 7.24 8.13
C ARG A 71 -13.89 6.22 7.34
N GLY A 72 -14.11 6.13 6.03
CA GLY A 72 -13.34 5.26 5.15
C GLY A 72 -11.85 5.61 5.14
N GLN A 73 -11.51 6.89 5.06
CA GLN A 73 -10.12 7.35 5.11
C GLN A 73 -9.46 7.01 6.46
N ALA A 74 -10.20 7.08 7.56
CA ALA A 74 -9.69 6.71 8.88
C ALA A 74 -9.38 5.21 8.99
N ALA A 75 -10.16 4.35 8.32
CA ALA A 75 -9.79 2.95 8.18
C ALA A 75 -8.49 2.79 7.39
N ILE A 76 -8.36 3.44 6.23
CA ILE A 76 -7.15 3.33 5.39
C ILE A 76 -5.90 3.81 6.12
N ALA A 77 -5.98 4.91 6.87
CA ALA A 77 -4.85 5.46 7.63
C ALA A 77 -4.29 4.50 8.68
N LEU A 78 -5.06 3.52 9.16
CA LEU A 78 -4.60 2.50 10.10
C LEU A 78 -3.79 1.38 9.41
N GLY A 79 -3.93 1.22 8.09
CA GLY A 79 -3.35 0.12 7.32
C GLY A 79 -1.82 0.01 7.43
N PRO A 80 -1.04 1.08 7.19
CA PRO A 80 0.42 1.02 7.26
C PRO A 80 0.96 0.59 8.63
N ALA A 81 0.36 1.09 9.72
CA ALA A 81 0.77 0.70 11.08
C ALA A 81 0.46 -0.78 11.38
N LEU A 82 -0.67 -1.30 10.88
CA LEU A 82 -0.98 -2.73 10.95
C LEU A 82 0.04 -3.57 10.17
N GLU A 83 0.38 -3.13 8.96
CA GLU A 83 1.34 -3.83 8.10
C GLU A 83 2.72 -3.91 8.76
N TYR A 84 3.23 -2.77 9.23
CA TYR A 84 4.53 -2.69 9.87
C TYR A 84 4.59 -3.61 11.11
N ALA A 85 3.60 -3.49 12.00
CA ALA A 85 3.53 -4.33 13.19
C ALA A 85 3.40 -5.83 12.86
N PHE A 86 2.70 -6.18 11.78
CA PHE A 86 2.56 -7.56 11.34
C PHE A 86 3.86 -8.13 10.74
N ILE A 87 4.60 -7.34 9.96
CA ILE A 87 5.87 -7.74 9.36
C ILE A 87 6.96 -7.87 10.43
N ASP A 88 7.01 -6.92 11.36
CA ASP A 88 7.99 -6.91 12.45
C ASP A 88 7.72 -7.99 13.51
N ASP A 89 6.46 -8.41 13.70
CA ASP A 89 6.02 -9.36 14.74
C ASP A 89 6.41 -8.91 16.17
N PHE A 90 6.55 -7.60 16.38
CA PHE A 90 6.99 -6.98 17.64
C PHE A 90 8.36 -7.48 18.11
N GLU A 91 9.26 -7.82 17.17
CA GLU A 91 10.63 -8.22 17.47
C GLU A 91 11.43 -7.09 18.15
N ASP A 92 11.23 -5.84 17.72
CA ASP A 92 11.74 -4.65 18.40
C ASP A 92 10.61 -3.66 18.76
N PRO A 93 10.06 -3.73 19.99
CA PRO A 93 8.95 -2.88 20.41
C PRO A 93 9.24 -1.38 20.39
N ASP A 94 10.50 -0.95 20.34
CA ASP A 94 10.86 0.47 20.25
C ASP A 94 10.82 0.99 18.80
N GLU A 95 10.79 0.09 17.79
CA GLU A 95 10.69 0.43 16.36
C GLU A 95 9.28 0.28 15.79
N VAL A 96 8.37 -0.44 16.47
CA VAL A 96 6.97 -0.57 16.05
C VAL A 96 6.17 0.70 16.39
N PRO A 97 5.40 1.27 15.43
CA PRO A 97 4.73 2.55 15.64
C PRO A 97 3.56 2.49 16.66
N ILE A 98 2.98 1.30 16.87
CA ILE A 98 1.86 1.09 17.79
C ILE A 98 2.14 -0.09 18.72
N THR A 99 1.54 -0.08 19.90
CA THR A 99 1.69 -1.21 20.84
C THR A 99 0.94 -2.45 20.35
N GLU A 100 1.38 -3.64 20.78
CA GLU A 100 0.69 -4.92 20.51
C GLU A 100 -0.79 -4.88 20.99
N GLN A 101 -1.04 -4.21 22.11
CA GLN A 101 -2.41 -3.99 22.60
C GLN A 101 -3.25 -3.17 21.61
N MET A 102 -2.70 -2.09 21.07
CA MET A 102 -3.40 -1.25 20.08
C MET A 102 -3.60 -2.00 18.76
N PHE A 103 -2.58 -2.73 18.29
CA PHE A 103 -2.67 -3.57 17.10
C PHE A 103 -3.87 -4.53 17.14
N HIS A 104 -4.00 -5.31 18.23
CA HIS A 104 -5.14 -6.22 18.39
C HIS A 104 -6.48 -5.50 18.49
N ARG A 105 -6.50 -4.32 19.14
CA ARG A 105 -7.72 -3.50 19.25
C ARG A 105 -8.16 -2.98 17.87
N ILE A 106 -7.23 -2.58 17.01
CA ILE A 106 -7.53 -2.18 15.64
C ILE A 106 -8.13 -3.38 14.89
N GLN A 107 -7.46 -4.54 14.90
CA GLN A 107 -7.95 -5.76 14.23
C GLN A 107 -9.37 -6.14 14.66
N GLU A 108 -9.65 -6.17 15.97
CA GLU A 108 -10.98 -6.49 16.51
C GLU A 108 -12.03 -5.46 16.06
N THR A 109 -11.68 -4.17 16.07
CA THR A 109 -12.60 -3.10 15.68
C THR A 109 -12.92 -3.14 14.19
N LEU A 110 -11.91 -3.32 13.34
CA LEU A 110 -12.07 -3.44 11.89
C LEU A 110 -12.94 -4.66 11.54
N TYR A 111 -12.65 -5.83 12.12
CA TYR A 111 -13.46 -7.02 11.91
C TYR A 111 -14.93 -6.81 12.30
N ARG A 112 -15.19 -6.24 13.48
CA ARG A 112 -16.55 -5.96 13.95
C ARG A 112 -17.29 -5.01 13.00
N LEU A 113 -16.65 -3.93 12.56
CA LEU A 113 -17.27 -2.94 11.67
C LEU A 113 -17.45 -3.46 10.24
N TYR A 114 -16.57 -4.34 9.76
CA TYR A 114 -16.72 -4.98 8.45
C TYR A 114 -17.99 -5.86 8.39
N LEU A 115 -18.24 -6.61 9.48
CA LEU A 115 -19.40 -7.49 9.62
C LEU A 115 -20.72 -6.74 9.81
N ASP A 116 -20.68 -5.46 10.18
CA ASP A 116 -21.88 -4.65 10.28
C ASP A 116 -22.45 -4.36 8.88
N GLU A 117 -23.49 -5.10 8.51
CA GLU A 117 -24.17 -4.93 7.23
C GLU A 117 -24.88 -3.56 7.10
N THR A 118 -25.08 -2.83 8.20
CA THR A 118 -25.65 -1.48 8.18
C THR A 118 -24.60 -0.42 7.88
N ALA A 119 -23.31 -0.76 8.00
CA ALA A 119 -22.23 0.16 7.68
C ALA A 119 -22.24 0.51 6.18
N PRO A 120 -21.99 1.78 5.81
CA PRO A 120 -21.94 2.21 4.42
C PRO A 120 -20.94 1.40 3.60
N LYS A 121 -21.29 1.13 2.33
CA LYS A 121 -20.46 0.34 1.41
C LYS A 121 -19.01 0.83 1.36
N ILE A 122 -18.80 2.14 1.25
CA ILE A 122 -17.45 2.72 1.16
C ILE A 122 -16.63 2.44 2.42
N VAL A 123 -17.23 2.59 3.60
CA VAL A 123 -16.58 2.30 4.88
C VAL A 123 -16.19 0.82 4.97
N ARG A 124 -17.10 -0.10 4.61
CA ARG A 124 -16.82 -1.55 4.62
C ARG A 124 -15.70 -1.96 3.67
N ARG A 125 -15.64 -1.36 2.49
CA ARG A 125 -14.55 -1.58 1.52
C ARG A 125 -13.20 -1.13 2.09
N ARG A 126 -13.14 0.10 2.60
CA ARG A 126 -11.91 0.66 3.19
C ARG A 126 -11.44 -0.10 4.43
N ILE A 127 -12.37 -0.61 5.25
CA ILE A 127 -12.04 -1.50 6.37
C ILE A 127 -11.37 -2.77 5.88
N LEU A 128 -11.90 -3.41 4.83
CA LEU A 128 -11.30 -4.63 4.29
C LEU A 128 -9.90 -4.36 3.72
N GLU A 129 -9.73 -3.28 2.96
CA GLU A 129 -8.43 -2.87 2.41
C GLU A 129 -7.39 -2.57 3.50
N ALA A 130 -7.79 -1.95 4.61
CA ALA A 130 -6.90 -1.72 5.73
C ALA A 130 -6.57 -3.01 6.50
N SER A 131 -7.56 -3.88 6.72
CA SER A 131 -7.40 -5.05 7.58
C SER A 131 -6.53 -6.13 6.96
N VAL A 132 -6.58 -6.32 5.63
CA VAL A 132 -5.79 -7.35 4.93
C VAL A 132 -4.29 -7.15 5.03
N ARG A 133 -3.82 -5.94 5.36
CA ARG A 133 -2.40 -5.64 5.60
C ARG A 133 -1.83 -6.35 6.84
N ALA A 134 -2.70 -6.82 7.73
CA ALA A 134 -2.36 -7.76 8.80
C ALA A 134 -3.29 -8.99 8.70
N PRO A 135 -2.99 -9.97 7.83
CA PRO A 135 -3.89 -11.06 7.48
C PRO A 135 -4.50 -11.84 8.67
N GLN A 136 -5.80 -12.14 8.59
CA GLN A 136 -6.57 -12.93 9.55
C GLN A 136 -7.42 -13.98 8.81
N ASP A 137 -7.86 -15.03 9.51
CA ASP A 137 -8.56 -16.19 8.93
C ASP A 137 -9.82 -15.85 8.12
N TRP A 138 -10.47 -14.72 8.41
CA TRP A 138 -11.71 -14.31 7.75
C TRP A 138 -11.49 -13.63 6.39
N HIS A 139 -10.28 -13.13 6.12
CA HIS A 139 -10.00 -12.34 4.91
C HIS A 139 -10.16 -13.16 3.62
N GLN A 140 -9.78 -14.44 3.61
CA GLN A 140 -9.91 -15.32 2.44
C GLN A 140 -11.35 -15.33 1.91
N ASN A 141 -12.32 -15.58 2.79
CA ASN A 141 -13.73 -15.61 2.42
C ASN A 141 -14.25 -14.21 2.05
N ALA A 142 -13.86 -13.18 2.80
CA ALA A 142 -14.28 -11.80 2.54
C ALA A 142 -13.82 -11.28 1.17
N VAL A 143 -12.58 -11.59 0.78
CA VAL A 143 -12.01 -11.19 -0.52
C VAL A 143 -12.62 -12.01 -1.66
N GLN A 144 -12.82 -13.32 -1.47
CA GLN A 144 -13.51 -14.16 -2.44
C GLN A 144 -14.96 -13.69 -2.69
N ASP A 145 -15.67 -13.34 -1.62
CA ASP A 145 -17.01 -12.78 -1.69
C ASP A 145 -17.01 -11.42 -2.38
N ALA A 146 -16.04 -10.54 -2.10
CA ALA A 146 -15.92 -9.24 -2.76
C ALA A 146 -15.64 -9.38 -4.26
N TYR A 147 -14.76 -10.30 -4.67
CA TYR A 147 -14.37 -10.51 -6.07
C TYR A 147 -15.51 -11.04 -6.95
N THR A 148 -16.34 -11.93 -6.39
CA THR A 148 -17.42 -12.61 -7.13
C THR A 148 -18.71 -11.79 -7.22
N ARG A 149 -18.77 -10.63 -6.56
CA ARG A 149 -19.90 -9.72 -6.64
C ARG A 149 -19.94 -9.02 -7.99
N ASP A 150 -21.14 -8.83 -8.51
CA ASP A 150 -21.41 -7.98 -9.68
C ASP A 150 -21.39 -6.50 -9.28
N ASP A 151 -20.22 -6.04 -8.83
CA ASP A 151 -19.99 -4.69 -8.32
C ASP A 151 -18.50 -4.33 -8.48
N GLU A 152 -18.20 -3.49 -9.47
CA GLU A 152 -16.81 -3.09 -9.82
C GLU A 152 -16.04 -2.51 -8.64
N ALA A 153 -16.72 -1.78 -7.74
CA ALA A 153 -16.08 -1.23 -6.55
C ALA A 153 -15.65 -2.34 -5.58
N TRP A 154 -16.46 -3.38 -5.39
CA TRP A 154 -16.05 -4.54 -4.60
C TRP A 154 -14.98 -5.38 -5.30
N LYS A 155 -15.03 -5.50 -6.64
CA LYS A 155 -13.98 -6.18 -7.41
C LYS A 155 -12.63 -5.47 -7.25
N LEU A 156 -12.60 -4.13 -7.35
CA LEU A 156 -11.40 -3.33 -7.09
C LEU A 156 -10.84 -3.56 -5.68
N THR A 157 -11.70 -3.46 -4.66
CA THR A 157 -11.30 -3.73 -3.27
C THR A 157 -10.75 -5.16 -3.13
N ALA A 158 -11.37 -6.15 -3.79
CA ALA A 158 -10.87 -7.52 -3.74
C ALA A 158 -9.48 -7.66 -4.36
N VAL A 159 -9.25 -7.08 -5.55
CA VAL A 159 -7.95 -7.15 -6.24
C VAL A 159 -6.86 -6.39 -5.46
N PHE A 160 -7.18 -5.24 -4.86
CA PHE A 160 -6.30 -4.58 -3.89
C PHE A 160 -5.91 -5.54 -2.77
N CYS A 161 -6.90 -6.20 -2.16
CA CYS A 161 -6.65 -7.09 -1.03
C CYS A 161 -5.77 -8.29 -1.39
N MET A 162 -5.88 -8.79 -2.63
CA MET A 162 -5.09 -9.91 -3.12
C MET A 162 -3.59 -9.62 -3.13
N GLN A 163 -3.14 -8.36 -3.02
CA GLN A 163 -1.72 -8.03 -2.84
C GLN A 163 -1.15 -8.46 -1.48
N PHE A 164 -2.00 -8.57 -0.46
CA PHE A 164 -1.61 -8.83 0.93
C PHE A 164 -1.97 -10.24 1.39
N ILE A 165 -2.88 -10.93 0.69
CA ILE A 165 -3.24 -12.32 0.98
C ILE A 165 -2.98 -13.27 -0.20
N ARG A 166 -2.34 -14.41 0.08
CA ARG A 166 -2.04 -15.45 -0.92
C ARG A 166 -3.29 -16.23 -1.35
N GLY A 167 -3.19 -16.97 -2.45
CA GLY A 167 -4.21 -17.95 -2.87
C GLY A 167 -5.17 -17.45 -3.95
N PHE A 168 -4.88 -16.30 -4.55
CA PHE A 168 -5.72 -15.65 -5.56
C PHE A 168 -5.02 -15.49 -6.92
N ASP A 169 -3.99 -16.29 -7.20
CA ASP A 169 -3.17 -16.17 -8.41
C ASP A 169 -4.02 -16.19 -9.69
N GLU A 170 -5.05 -17.03 -9.75
CA GLU A 170 -5.97 -17.11 -10.89
C GLU A 170 -6.77 -15.81 -11.08
N GLN A 171 -7.25 -15.22 -9.98
CA GLN A 171 -8.04 -13.99 -9.99
C GLN A 171 -7.16 -12.76 -10.28
N ILE A 172 -5.92 -12.74 -9.81
CA ILE A 172 -4.94 -11.72 -10.18
C ILE A 172 -4.66 -11.80 -11.68
N LEU A 173 -4.38 -12.98 -12.22
CA LEU A 173 -4.14 -13.19 -13.65
C LEU A 173 -5.34 -12.81 -14.52
N GLU A 174 -6.57 -13.11 -14.09
CA GLU A 174 -7.79 -12.64 -14.76
C GLU A 174 -7.86 -11.10 -14.77
N SER A 175 -7.51 -10.47 -13.66
CA SER A 175 -7.63 -9.01 -13.47
C SER A 175 -6.59 -8.21 -14.26
N LEU A 176 -5.48 -8.83 -14.70
CA LEU A 176 -4.52 -8.23 -15.64
C LEU A 176 -5.09 -7.95 -17.04
N SER A 177 -6.30 -8.45 -17.33
CA SER A 177 -7.04 -8.15 -18.57
C SER A 177 -8.20 -7.16 -18.35
N SER A 178 -8.26 -6.50 -17.19
CA SER A 178 -9.31 -5.52 -16.88
C SER A 178 -9.18 -4.25 -17.73
N GLU A 179 -10.32 -3.72 -18.18
CA GLU A 179 -10.39 -2.39 -18.82
C GLU A 179 -10.43 -1.25 -17.80
N ASP A 180 -10.73 -1.56 -16.53
CA ASP A 180 -10.65 -0.60 -15.42
C ASP A 180 -9.17 -0.41 -15.01
N PRO A 181 -8.59 0.80 -15.18
CA PRO A 181 -7.18 1.06 -14.87
C PRO A 181 -6.83 0.85 -13.40
N ALA A 182 -7.76 1.10 -12.47
CA ALA A 182 -7.51 0.90 -11.05
C ALA A 182 -7.38 -0.60 -10.75
N ILE A 183 -8.30 -1.42 -11.27
CA ILE A 183 -8.21 -2.89 -11.11
C ILE A 183 -6.92 -3.42 -11.75
N LEU A 184 -6.57 -2.90 -12.93
CA LEU A 184 -5.37 -3.31 -13.64
C LEU A 184 -4.09 -3.00 -12.83
N TYR A 185 -3.99 -1.79 -12.27
CA TYR A 185 -2.90 -1.38 -11.40
C TYR A 185 -2.74 -2.33 -10.20
N GLU A 186 -3.83 -2.58 -9.47
CA GLU A 186 -3.78 -3.47 -8.30
C GLU A 186 -3.39 -4.91 -8.67
N ALA A 187 -3.81 -5.37 -9.85
CA ALA A 187 -3.46 -6.70 -10.36
C ALA A 187 -1.97 -6.81 -10.72
N VAL A 188 -1.38 -5.74 -11.26
CA VAL A 188 0.07 -5.66 -11.52
C VAL A 188 0.83 -5.76 -10.20
N CYS A 189 0.50 -4.93 -9.21
CA CYS A 189 1.11 -4.98 -7.88
C CYS A 189 0.97 -6.39 -7.24
N GLY A 190 -0.22 -6.99 -7.32
CA GLY A 190 -0.47 -8.31 -6.77
C GLY A 190 0.34 -9.42 -7.45
N ALA A 191 0.55 -9.31 -8.77
CA ALA A 191 1.40 -10.23 -9.52
C ALA A 191 2.87 -10.11 -9.11
N GLY A 192 3.35 -8.88 -8.87
CA GLY A 192 4.69 -8.61 -8.35
C GLY A 192 4.91 -9.19 -6.97
N ASN A 193 4.06 -8.82 -6.00
CA ASN A 193 4.16 -9.23 -4.59
C ASN A 193 4.16 -10.75 -4.39
N TRP A 194 3.43 -11.49 -5.22
CA TRP A 194 3.41 -12.96 -5.18
C TRP A 194 4.29 -13.64 -6.22
N GLU A 195 5.09 -12.87 -6.94
CA GLU A 195 6.01 -13.35 -7.97
C GLU A 195 5.34 -14.29 -9.01
N ILE A 196 4.14 -13.94 -9.45
CA ILE A 196 3.32 -14.79 -10.32
C ILE A 196 3.96 -14.88 -11.71
N LYS A 197 4.76 -15.93 -11.94
CA LYS A 197 5.55 -16.09 -13.17
C LYS A 197 4.72 -16.13 -14.46
N ALA A 198 3.43 -16.49 -14.36
CA ALA A 198 2.48 -16.49 -15.48
C ALA A 198 2.03 -15.08 -15.90
N ALA A 199 2.19 -14.06 -15.04
CA ALA A 199 1.85 -12.68 -15.35
C ALA A 199 2.86 -12.01 -16.30
N TRP A 200 4.06 -12.59 -16.44
CA TRP A 200 5.17 -12.02 -17.22
C TRP A 200 4.80 -11.45 -18.60
N PRO A 201 3.99 -12.11 -19.45
CA PRO A 201 3.62 -11.54 -20.75
C PRO A 201 2.87 -10.21 -20.65
N HIS A 202 2.05 -10.01 -19.61
CA HIS A 202 1.35 -8.75 -19.38
C HIS A 202 2.31 -7.69 -18.85
N ILE A 203 3.11 -8.04 -17.84
CA ILE A 203 4.08 -7.11 -17.22
C ILE A 203 5.09 -6.61 -18.25
N ALA A 204 5.70 -7.50 -19.04
CA ALA A 204 6.64 -7.11 -20.08
C ALA A 204 5.97 -6.23 -21.15
N ALA A 205 4.68 -6.45 -21.44
CA ALA A 205 3.96 -5.59 -22.37
C ALA A 205 3.79 -4.16 -21.82
N PHE A 206 3.44 -4.01 -20.54
CA PHE A 206 3.33 -2.68 -19.91
C PHE A 206 4.66 -1.95 -19.87
N VAL A 207 5.76 -2.64 -19.52
CA VAL A 207 7.11 -2.03 -19.48
C VAL A 207 7.58 -1.57 -20.87
N THR A 208 7.23 -2.31 -21.92
CA THR A 208 7.75 -2.05 -23.28
C THR A 208 6.85 -1.17 -24.15
N ASP A 209 5.61 -0.91 -23.71
CA ASP A 209 4.68 -0.01 -24.39
C ASP A 209 4.91 1.43 -23.92
N SER A 210 5.30 2.30 -24.85
CA SER A 210 5.56 3.73 -24.59
C SER A 210 4.30 4.52 -24.24
N GLU A 211 3.11 3.96 -24.48
CA GLU A 211 1.83 4.59 -24.16
C GLU A 211 1.27 4.13 -22.80
N THR A 212 1.98 3.26 -22.08
CA THR A 212 1.59 2.86 -20.72
C THR A 212 1.56 4.10 -19.82
N GLU A 213 0.46 4.26 -19.09
CA GLU A 213 0.29 5.32 -18.11
C GLU A 213 1.35 5.22 -17.01
N LYS A 214 1.84 6.35 -16.50
CA LYS A 214 3.03 6.42 -15.65
C LYS A 214 2.91 5.56 -14.39
N ASP A 215 1.81 5.64 -13.66
CA ASP A 215 1.66 4.91 -12.39
C ASP A 215 1.63 3.40 -12.66
N LEU A 216 0.95 2.98 -13.75
CA LEU A 216 0.95 1.58 -14.19
C LEU A 216 2.34 1.11 -14.64
N LEU A 217 3.12 1.98 -15.30
CA LEU A 217 4.48 1.67 -15.72
C LEU A 217 5.41 1.48 -14.52
N LEU A 218 5.34 2.37 -13.51
CA LEU A 218 6.12 2.25 -12.27
C LEU A 218 5.83 0.91 -11.57
N ALA A 219 4.55 0.57 -11.39
CA ALA A 219 4.15 -0.70 -10.81
C ALA A 219 4.62 -1.92 -11.64
N ALA A 220 4.63 -1.80 -12.98
CA ALA A 220 5.10 -2.85 -13.87
C ALA A 220 6.64 -3.03 -13.80
N ILE A 221 7.40 -1.95 -13.63
CA ILE A 221 8.86 -1.98 -13.45
C ILE A 221 9.22 -2.76 -12.18
N GLU A 222 8.62 -2.40 -11.04
CA GLU A 222 8.81 -3.10 -9.77
C GLU A 222 8.41 -4.58 -9.87
N SER A 223 7.23 -4.84 -10.43
CA SER A 223 6.72 -6.20 -10.61
C SER A 223 7.61 -7.05 -11.51
N ALA A 224 8.22 -6.46 -12.55
CA ALA A 224 9.11 -7.17 -13.46
C ALA A 224 10.34 -7.72 -12.71
N ALA A 225 10.97 -6.90 -11.86
CA ALA A 225 12.14 -7.30 -11.08
C ALA A 225 11.84 -8.42 -10.09
N LEU A 226 10.64 -8.42 -9.48
CA LEU A 226 10.18 -9.49 -8.58
C LEU A 226 9.83 -10.79 -9.34
N ILE A 227 9.13 -10.65 -10.48
CA ILE A 227 8.63 -11.81 -11.23
C ILE A 227 9.76 -12.50 -12.00
N ARG A 228 10.62 -11.77 -12.71
CA ARG A 228 11.72 -12.36 -13.49
C ARG A 228 12.91 -11.42 -13.52
N PRO A 229 13.76 -11.39 -12.47
CA PRO A 229 14.85 -10.42 -12.36
C PRO A 229 15.82 -10.46 -13.55
N HIS A 230 16.16 -11.65 -14.04
CA HIS A 230 17.08 -11.78 -15.17
C HIS A 230 16.48 -11.21 -16.46
N GLU A 231 15.27 -11.62 -16.85
CA GLU A 231 14.61 -11.09 -18.05
C GLU A 231 14.17 -9.63 -17.90
N ALA A 232 13.92 -9.16 -16.67
CA ALA A 232 13.59 -7.77 -16.39
C ALA A 232 14.74 -6.83 -16.77
N SER A 233 15.99 -7.22 -16.48
CA SER A 233 17.14 -6.38 -16.80
C SER A 233 17.24 -6.02 -18.30
N GLU A 234 16.85 -6.94 -19.19
CA GLU A 234 16.84 -6.71 -20.64
C GLU A 234 15.82 -5.66 -21.09
N ILE A 235 14.63 -5.64 -20.46
CA ILE A 235 13.53 -4.74 -20.85
C ILE A 235 13.54 -3.41 -20.09
N LEU A 236 14.20 -3.36 -18.93
CA LEU A 236 14.30 -2.16 -18.10
C LEU A 236 15.43 -1.23 -18.55
N GLY A 237 16.51 -1.75 -19.13
CA GLY A 237 17.66 -0.96 -19.58
C GLY A 237 17.32 0.28 -20.43
N PRO A 238 16.39 0.21 -21.41
CA PRO A 238 15.98 1.38 -22.19
C PRO A 238 15.32 2.51 -21.38
N LEU A 239 14.80 2.25 -20.18
CA LEU A 239 14.12 3.22 -19.33
C LEU A 239 15.06 3.95 -18.36
N LEU A 240 16.32 3.52 -18.25
CA LEU A 240 17.33 4.17 -17.39
C LEU A 240 17.57 5.64 -17.75
N ASP A 241 17.52 5.96 -19.04
CA ASP A 241 17.74 7.31 -19.56
C ASP A 241 16.42 8.08 -19.76
N SER A 242 15.35 7.71 -19.04
CA SER A 242 14.06 8.42 -19.07
C SER A 242 14.23 9.89 -18.66
N ASP A 243 13.52 10.79 -19.35
CA ASP A 243 13.42 12.21 -18.95
C ASP A 243 12.54 12.40 -17.69
N ASP A 244 11.77 11.37 -17.31
CA ASP A 244 10.97 11.33 -16.10
C ASP A 244 11.78 10.67 -14.97
N GLU A 245 12.11 11.47 -13.95
CA GLU A 245 12.97 11.09 -12.82
C GLU A 245 12.39 9.90 -12.03
N ASP A 246 11.07 9.88 -11.80
CA ASP A 246 10.42 8.79 -11.06
C ASP A 246 10.57 7.46 -11.81
N ILE A 247 10.51 7.48 -13.15
CA ILE A 247 10.71 6.29 -13.98
C ILE A 247 12.17 5.82 -13.91
N SER A 248 13.14 6.72 -14.09
CA SER A 248 14.55 6.35 -14.03
C SER A 248 14.93 5.80 -12.65
N ASP A 249 14.43 6.41 -11.58
CA ASP A 249 14.70 5.99 -10.20
C ASP A 249 14.10 4.62 -9.91
N ALA A 250 12.84 4.38 -10.30
CA ALA A 250 12.20 3.06 -10.16
C ALA A 250 12.98 1.96 -10.92
N VAL A 251 13.52 2.28 -12.09
CA VAL A 251 14.35 1.35 -12.86
C VAL A 251 15.67 1.06 -12.15
N TYR A 252 16.34 2.07 -11.59
CA TYR A 252 17.56 1.89 -10.82
C TYR A 252 17.33 0.99 -9.60
N GLU A 253 16.26 1.22 -8.84
CA GLU A 253 15.88 0.40 -7.70
C GLU A 253 15.57 -1.05 -8.12
N ALA A 254 14.73 -1.21 -9.15
CA ALA A 254 14.37 -2.52 -9.68
C ALA A 254 15.61 -3.32 -10.13
N LEU A 255 16.53 -2.69 -10.87
CA LEU A 255 17.78 -3.34 -11.31
C LEU A 255 18.71 -3.67 -10.14
N ALA A 256 18.80 -2.82 -9.12
CA ALA A 256 19.56 -3.12 -7.89
C ALA A 256 19.05 -4.39 -7.19
N MET A 257 17.74 -4.61 -7.20
CA MET A 257 17.14 -5.83 -6.65
C MET A 257 17.43 -7.09 -7.47
N THR A 258 17.62 -6.97 -8.79
CA THR A 258 17.89 -8.13 -9.67
C THR A 258 19.28 -8.75 -9.49
N GLY A 259 20.19 -8.06 -8.80
CA GLY A 259 21.59 -8.47 -8.73
C GLY A 259 22.45 -8.01 -9.91
N ALA A 260 21.85 -7.39 -10.96
CA ALA A 260 22.54 -7.03 -12.19
C ALA A 260 23.74 -6.07 -12.00
N PHE A 261 23.74 -5.26 -10.93
CA PHE A 261 24.87 -4.39 -10.58
C PHE A 261 26.04 -5.11 -9.88
N TRP A 262 25.83 -6.34 -9.39
CA TRP A 262 26.84 -7.09 -8.63
C TRP A 262 27.61 -8.10 -9.48
N ASP A 263 27.15 -8.39 -10.69
CA ASP A 263 27.82 -9.34 -11.61
C ASP A 263 28.94 -8.68 -12.47
N GLU A 264 29.12 -7.35 -12.42
CA GLU A 264 30.17 -6.66 -13.19
C GLU A 264 31.53 -6.50 -12.45
N ASP A 265 31.60 -6.75 -11.14
CA ASP A 265 32.79 -6.43 -10.32
C ASP A 265 33.58 -7.64 -9.76
N ASP A 266 33.18 -8.89 -10.04
CA ASP A 266 33.79 -10.09 -9.41
C ASP A 266 34.80 -10.88 -10.29
N ASP A 267 35.23 -10.31 -11.42
CA ASP A 267 36.17 -10.95 -12.38
C ASP A 267 37.57 -10.29 -12.46
N GLU A 268 38.07 -9.67 -11.37
CA GLU A 268 39.50 -9.36 -11.25
C GLU A 268 40.23 -10.39 -10.35
N GLU A 269 40.66 -11.50 -10.95
CA GLU A 269 41.69 -12.37 -10.34
C GLU A 269 42.93 -11.52 -9.96
N PRO A 270 43.37 -11.51 -8.69
CA PRO A 270 44.54 -10.75 -8.31
C PRO A 270 45.80 -11.34 -8.98
N PRO A 271 46.72 -10.51 -9.50
CA PRO A 271 47.86 -11.00 -10.26
C PRO A 271 48.77 -11.84 -9.36
N THR A 272 49.00 -13.09 -9.77
CA THR A 272 49.99 -13.98 -9.15
C THR A 272 51.39 -13.40 -9.35
N PHE A 273 52.00 -12.92 -8.27
CA PHE A 273 53.42 -12.54 -8.28
C PHE A 273 54.31 -13.79 -8.28
N HIS A 274 55.16 -13.92 -9.30
CA HIS A 274 56.29 -14.85 -9.36
C HIS A 274 57.62 -14.12 -9.08
#